data_AF-A0A6M3JJ40-F1
#
_entry.id   AF-A0A6M3JJ40-F1
#
_cell.length_a   1.000
_cell.length_b   1.000
_cell.length_c   1.000
_cell.angle_alpha   90.00
_cell.angle_beta   90.00
_cell.angle_gamma   90.00
#
_symmetry.space_group_name_H-M   'P 1'
#
loop_
_entity.id
_entity.type
_entity.pdbx_description
1 polymer ?
#
loop_
_entity_poly.entity_id
_entity_poly.type
_entity_poly.pdbx_seq_one_letter_code
_entity_poly.pdbx_strand_id
1 'polypeptide(L)'
;MKDDIDYSKLPEHIREGVKRYIENGVPPGRFLMAVISNKLLEAFYQADEINEERMSDIVFWFYYEAPGNCRGSEDIMWTWIRSFKKEPEA
;
A
#
# COMPACT_ATOMS: atom_id res chain seq x y z
N MET A 1 -17.04 -2.70 -10.65
CA MET A 1 -17.33 -2.64 -9.21
C MET A 1 -16.15 -1.98 -8.54
N LYS A 2 -16.32 -0.80 -7.94
CA LYS A 2 -15.39 -0.32 -6.91
C LYS A 2 -15.91 -1.00 -5.65
N ASP A 3 -15.35 -2.16 -5.33
CA ASP A 3 -15.64 -2.77 -4.05
C ASP A 3 -15.22 -1.78 -2.96
N ASP A 4 -16.08 -1.60 -1.96
CA ASP A 4 -15.90 -0.61 -0.91
C ASP A 4 -14.73 -1.09 -0.03
N ILE A 5 -13.53 -0.57 -0.28
CA ILE A 5 -12.30 -1.03 0.38
C ILE A 5 -12.38 -0.69 1.87
N ASP A 6 -12.38 -1.71 2.72
CA ASP A 6 -12.47 -1.53 4.17
C ASP A 6 -11.08 -1.25 4.79
N TYR A 7 -10.72 0.03 4.87
CA TYR A 7 -9.49 0.49 5.52
C TYR A 7 -9.50 0.35 7.06
N SER A 8 -10.64 0.06 7.70
CA SER A 8 -10.74 0.03 9.17
C SER A 8 -9.92 -1.10 9.80
N LYS A 9 -9.63 -2.15 9.02
CA LYS A 9 -8.80 -3.30 9.42
C LYS A 9 -7.31 -2.95 9.60
N LEU A 10 -6.85 -1.85 9.02
CA LEU A 10 -5.47 -1.35 9.18
C LEU A 10 -5.32 -0.51 10.47
N PRO A 11 -4.11 -0.43 11.05
CA PRO A 11 -3.78 0.55 12.08
C PRO A 11 -4.12 1.97 11.65
N GLU A 12 -4.73 2.74 12.55
CA GLU A 12 -5.34 4.04 12.26
C GLU A 12 -4.37 5.02 11.59
N HIS A 13 -3.13 5.09 12.09
CA HIS A 13 -2.12 6.05 11.62
C HIS A 13 -1.62 5.81 10.19
N ILE A 14 -1.80 4.60 9.64
CA ILE A 14 -1.40 4.27 8.26
C ILE A 14 -2.56 4.31 7.27
N ARG A 15 -3.82 4.33 7.72
CA ARG A 15 -5.02 4.24 6.87
C ARG A 15 -5.02 5.29 5.76
N GLU A 16 -4.80 6.54 6.12
CA GLU A 16 -4.81 7.65 5.16
C GLU A 16 -3.67 7.53 4.13
N GLY A 17 -2.50 7.05 4.55
CA GLY A 17 -1.38 6.78 3.64
C GLY A 17 -1.70 5.69 2.62
N VAL A 18 -2.29 4.58 3.09
CA VAL A 18 -2.73 3.48 2.22
C VAL A 18 -3.86 3.92 1.29
N LYS A 19 -4.83 4.69 1.80
CA LYS A 19 -5.93 5.23 1.01
C LYS A 19 -5.44 6.12 -0.12
N ARG A 20 -4.54 7.08 0.16
CA ARG A 20 -3.95 7.94 -0.89
C ARG A 20 -3.16 7.15 -1.93
N TYR A 21 -2.46 6.10 -1.51
CA TYR A 21 -1.76 5.22 -2.43
C TYR A 21 -2.71 4.47 -3.36
N ILE A 22 -3.75 3.84 -2.80
CA ILE A 22 -4.70 3.04 -3.58
C ILE A 22 -5.60 3.92 -4.46
N GLU A 23 -6.13 5.00 -3.93
CA GLU A 23 -7.17 5.78 -4.62
C GLU A 23 -6.62 6.87 -5.53
N ASN A 24 -5.41 7.36 -5.27
CA ASN A 24 -4.85 8.52 -5.95
C ASN A 24 -3.43 8.30 -6.48
N GLY A 25 -2.85 7.11 -6.29
CA GLY A 25 -1.48 6.82 -6.72
C GLY A 25 -0.42 7.69 -6.02
N VAL A 26 -0.69 8.19 -4.82
CA VAL A 26 0.29 8.99 -4.06
C VAL A 26 1.35 8.05 -3.46
N PRO A 27 2.66 8.27 -3.70
CA PRO A 27 3.71 7.45 -3.11
C PRO A 27 3.64 7.49 -1.57
N PRO A 28 3.56 6.32 -0.89
CA PRO A 28 3.49 6.29 0.56
C PRO A 28 4.89 6.36 1.20
N GLY A 29 4.95 6.33 2.53
CA GLY A 29 6.22 6.30 3.27
C GLY A 29 6.99 4.98 3.11
N ARG A 30 8.26 4.97 3.52
CA ARG A 30 9.20 3.84 3.34
C ARG A 30 8.69 2.51 3.87
N PHE A 31 8.05 2.50 5.04
CA PHE A 31 7.43 1.30 5.62
C PHE A 31 6.41 0.67 4.66
N LEU A 32 5.41 1.45 4.24
CA LEU A 32 4.36 0.98 3.33
C LEU A 32 4.94 0.59 1.96
N MET A 33 5.92 1.34 1.43
CA MET A 33 6.60 0.96 0.19
C MET A 33 7.23 -0.44 0.29
N ALA A 34 7.87 -0.76 1.43
CA ALA A 34 8.46 -2.08 1.67
C ALA A 34 7.40 -3.18 1.77
N VAL A 35 6.28 -2.95 2.48
CA VAL A 35 5.15 -3.88 2.55
C VAL A 35 4.57 -4.14 1.15
N ILE A 36 4.24 -3.08 0.42
CA ILE A 36 3.60 -3.15 -0.90
C ILE A 36 4.51 -3.86 -1.92
N SER A 37 5.83 -3.70 -1.79
CA SER A 37 6.83 -4.27 -2.68
C SER A 37 7.36 -5.63 -2.22
N ASN A 38 6.66 -6.32 -1.30
CA ASN A 38 7.01 -7.64 -0.77
C ASN A 38 8.41 -7.73 -0.15
N LYS A 39 8.94 -6.62 0.38
CA LYS A 39 10.23 -6.56 1.05
C LYS A 39 10.04 -6.68 2.56
N LEU A 40 9.59 -7.85 3.02
CA LEU A 40 9.14 -8.03 4.41
C LEU A 40 10.23 -7.74 5.44
N LEU A 41 11.48 -8.10 5.16
CA LEU A 41 12.62 -7.79 6.04
C LEU A 41 12.83 -6.28 6.20
N GLU A 42 12.72 -5.50 5.11
CA GLU A 42 12.78 -4.05 5.16
C GLU A 42 11.54 -3.46 5.86
N ALA A 43 10.37 -4.06 5.68
CA ALA A 43 9.15 -3.63 6.35
C ALA A 43 9.26 -3.74 7.88
N PHE A 44 9.76 -4.87 8.41
CA PHE A 44 10.02 -5.01 9.85
C PHE A 44 11.07 -4.03 10.35
N TYR A 45 12.15 -3.81 9.59
CA TYR A 45 13.18 -2.84 9.99
C TYR A 45 12.67 -1.38 10.05
N GLN A 46 11.66 -1.03 9.25
CA GLN A 46 11.10 0.32 9.17
C GLN A 46 9.83 0.50 10.02
N ALA A 47 9.32 -0.58 10.62
CA ALA A 47 8.07 -0.54 11.38
C ALA A 47 8.24 0.26 12.68
N ASP A 48 7.20 1.01 13.03
CA ASP A 48 6.98 1.42 14.42
C ASP A 48 6.38 0.26 15.22
N GLU A 49 6.28 0.41 16.55
CA GLU A 49 5.79 -0.62 17.47
C GLU A 49 4.42 -1.18 17.05
N ILE A 50 3.47 -0.30 16.67
CA ILE A 50 2.12 -0.71 16.27
C ILE A 50 2.17 -1.50 14.95
N ASN A 51 2.95 -1.03 13.97
CA ASN A 51 3.08 -1.68 12.68
C ASN A 51 3.80 -3.03 12.77
N GLU A 52 4.77 -3.17 13.68
CA GLU A 52 5.45 -4.44 13.95
C GLU A 52 4.47 -5.46 14.56
N GLU A 53 3.73 -5.07 15.61
CA GLU A 53 2.72 -5.92 16.24
C GLU A 53 1.60 -6.34 15.29
N ARG A 54 1.26 -5.45 14.34
CA ARG A 54 0.15 -5.65 13.39
C ARG A 54 0.62 -6.07 12.00
N MET A 55 1.89 -6.44 11.82
CA MET A 55 2.48 -6.70 10.51
C MET A 55 1.70 -7.74 9.70
N SER A 56 1.28 -8.84 10.33
CA SER A 56 0.50 -9.89 9.65
C SER A 56 -0.81 -9.36 9.09
N ASP A 57 -1.51 -8.53 9.86
CA ASP A 57 -2.81 -7.97 9.47
C ASP A 57 -2.63 -7.01 8.30
N ILE A 58 -1.59 -6.18 8.33
CA ILE A 58 -1.27 -5.24 7.26
C ILE A 58 -0.97 -6.01 5.95
N VAL A 59 -0.13 -7.03 6.02
CA VAL A 59 0.25 -7.84 4.84
C VAL A 59 -0.95 -8.59 4.27
N PHE A 60 -1.75 -9.23 5.13
CA PHE A 60 -2.95 -9.95 4.68
C PHE A 60 -4.02 -9.02 4.16
N TRP A 61 -4.16 -7.82 4.72
CA TRP A 61 -5.05 -6.80 4.17
C TRP A 61 -4.66 -6.43 2.75
N PHE A 62 -3.36 -6.19 2.49
CA PHE A 62 -2.88 -5.97 1.12
C PHE A 62 -3.12 -7.18 0.22
N TYR A 63 -3.03 -8.41 0.75
CA TYR A 63 -3.24 -9.61 -0.03
C TYR A 63 -4.70 -9.83 -0.43
N TYR A 64 -5.65 -9.64 0.50
CA TYR A 64 -7.06 -9.98 0.35
C TYR A 64 -7.98 -8.82 -0.02
N GLU A 65 -7.67 -7.59 0.42
CA GLU A 65 -8.58 -6.43 0.29
C GLU A 65 -8.11 -5.42 -0.78
N ALA A 66 -6.79 -5.23 -0.92
CA ALA A 66 -6.26 -4.24 -1.86
C ALA A 66 -6.36 -4.72 -3.33
N PRO A 67 -6.44 -3.79 -4.32
CA PRO A 67 -6.43 -4.15 -5.73
C PRO A 67 -5.22 -5.00 -6.11
N GLY A 68 -5.43 -6.11 -6.82
CA GLY A 68 -4.37 -7.11 -7.05
C GLY A 68 -3.13 -6.59 -7.77
N ASN A 69 -3.26 -5.55 -8.60
CA ASN A 69 -2.18 -4.92 -9.36
C ASN A 69 -1.53 -3.71 -8.66
N CYS A 70 -1.89 -3.43 -7.40
CA CYS A 70 -1.27 -2.36 -6.60
C CYS A 70 -0.12 -2.86 -5.71
N ARG A 71 0.25 -4.13 -5.75
CA ARG A 71 1.30 -4.70 -4.88
C ARG A 71 2.07 -5.81 -5.58
N GLY A 72 3.29 -6.09 -5.13
CA GLY A 72 4.15 -7.10 -5.74
C GLY A 72 5.61 -6.70 -5.64
N SER A 73 6.22 -6.33 -6.77
CA SER A 73 7.54 -5.70 -6.81
C SER A 73 7.44 -4.18 -6.78
N GLU A 74 8.57 -3.50 -6.59
CA GLU A 74 8.63 -2.03 -6.72
C GLU A 74 8.13 -1.57 -8.09
N ASP A 75 8.43 -2.30 -9.17
CA ASP A 75 7.95 -1.97 -10.52
C ASP A 75 6.43 -2.01 -10.63
N ILE A 76 5.78 -2.97 -9.97
CA ILE A 76 4.32 -3.07 -9.92
C ILE A 76 3.74 -1.88 -9.14
N MET A 77 4.30 -1.57 -7.96
CA MET A 77 3.89 -0.41 -7.17
C MET A 77 4.01 0.90 -7.96
N TRP A 78 5.13 1.12 -8.65
CA TRP A 78 5.33 2.32 -9.45
C TRP A 78 4.44 2.35 -10.68
N THR A 79 4.14 1.19 -11.28
CA THR A 79 3.19 1.10 -12.40
C THR A 79 1.77 1.47 -11.95
N TRP A 80 1.36 1.00 -10.78
CA TRP A 80 0.11 1.42 -10.14
C TRP A 80 0.07 2.94 -9.94
N ILE A 81 1.09 3.52 -9.29
CA ILE A 81 1.21 4.97 -9.08
C ILE A 81 1.11 5.76 -10.40
N ARG A 82 1.81 5.30 -11.44
CA ARG A 82 1.81 5.96 -12.75
C ARG A 82 0.45 5.91 -13.44
N SER A 83 -0.38 4.90 -13.19
CA SER A 83 -1.71 4.79 -13.79
C SER A 83 -2.67 5.92 -13.39
N PHE A 84 -2.39 6.64 -12.30
CA PHE A 84 -3.16 7.81 -11.85
C PHE A 84 -2.70 9.13 -12.51
N LYS A 85 -1.54 9.13 -13.16
CA LYS A 85 -1.10 10.28 -13.95
C LYS A 85 -1.83 10.24 -15.29
N LYS A 86 -2.66 11.24 -15.57
CA LYS A 86 -3.11 11.48 -16.95
C LYS A 86 -1.87 11.80 -17.79
N GLU A 87 -1.70 11.13 -18.93
CA GLU A 87 -0.76 11.63 -19.94
C GLU A 87 -1.17 13.06 -20.30
N PRO A 88 -0.23 14.01 -20.41
CA PRO A 88 -0.56 15.29 -21.03
C PRO A 88 -1.06 14.98 -22.45
N GLU A 89 -2.26 15.44 -22.79
CA GLU A 89 -2.76 15.43 -24.16
C GLU A 89 -1.69 16.09 -25.04
N ALA A 90 -1.17 15.33 -26.01
CA ALA A 90 -0.13 15.75 -26.95
C ALA A 90 -0.67 16.76 -27.98
#